data_AF-A0A3A4ZKI7-F1
#
_entry.id   AF-A0A3A4ZKI7-F1
#
_cell.length_a   1.000
_cell.length_b   1.000
_cell.length_c   1.000
_cell.angle_alpha   90.00
_cell.angle_beta   90.00
_cell.angle_gamma   90.00
#
_symmetry.space_group_name_H-M   'P 1'
#
loop_
_entity.id
_entity.type
_entity.pdbx_description
1 polymer ?
#
loop_
_entity_poly.entity_id
_entity_poly.type
_entity_poly.pdbx_seq_one_letter_code
_entity_poly.pdbx_strand_id
1 'polypeptide(L)'
;MRKIFTSLLIVGAVGAVALGATQAFFSDTETSTGNVLSAGAIDLKIDSTAHYDGLVCTNVAGGGQDPVYQWELETDQVQTNRTDLLHKPCDSSWELKDLTLGDKFFNLIDLKPGDNGENTISIHVDSNDAYMCAKIDNMVNYENDVTEPESIVDDTSGAAEGELSQEIRFFAWDDNGDNIWDKGEQVLFSNIEGPADDVINGVVYPMFTPGNVLKAGEGNTEYVGLYWCYGSLVVNQGDNLLVCDGKSVTNLTQTDSLSADISFYVEQARNNDNFVCPSINDWPSESPAPSAESAST
;
A
#
# COMPACT_ATOMS: atom_id res chain seq x y z
N MET A 1 -69.21 -72.14 5.81
CA MET A 1 -68.65 -72.60 4.52
C MET A 1 -68.44 -71.39 3.60
N ARG A 2 -67.19 -71.04 3.30
CA ARG A 2 -66.68 -70.56 2.00
C ARG A 2 -65.24 -70.09 2.19
N LYS A 3 -64.30 -70.90 1.72
CA LYS A 3 -62.93 -70.49 1.39
C LYS A 3 -63.01 -69.66 0.09
N ILE A 4 -62.17 -68.65 -0.07
CA ILE A 4 -61.50 -68.27 -1.33
C ILE A 4 -60.39 -67.25 -0.98
N PHE A 5 -59.21 -67.50 -1.54
CA PHE A 5 -57.98 -66.70 -1.52
C PHE A 5 -58.18 -65.34 -2.21
N THR A 6 -57.29 -64.35 -1.98
CA THR A 6 -56.35 -63.84 -3.01
C THR A 6 -55.48 -62.72 -2.41
N SER A 7 -54.17 -62.89 -2.57
CA SER A 7 -53.06 -62.01 -2.23
C SER A 7 -53.12 -60.67 -2.99
N LEU A 8 -52.83 -59.56 -2.31
CA LEU A 8 -51.97 -58.53 -2.90
C LEU A 8 -51.26 -57.72 -1.81
N LEU A 9 -49.92 -57.74 -1.91
CA LEU A 9 -49.00 -56.88 -1.20
C LEU A 9 -49.38 -55.41 -1.36
N ILE A 10 -49.26 -54.64 -0.28
CA ILE A 10 -48.37 -53.47 -0.12
C ILE A 10 -48.60 -53.02 1.33
N VAL A 11 -47.61 -53.26 2.20
CA VAL A 11 -47.70 -52.93 3.64
C VAL A 11 -47.51 -51.43 3.79
N GLY A 12 -48.64 -50.72 3.78
CA GLY A 12 -48.76 -49.36 4.29
C GLY A 12 -49.24 -49.39 5.76
N ALA A 13 -48.35 -48.94 6.64
CA ALA A 13 -48.58 -48.20 7.88
C ALA A 13 -49.57 -48.67 8.97
N VAL A 14 -49.11 -48.38 10.20
CA VAL A 14 -49.84 -48.09 11.44
C VAL A 14 -50.05 -49.25 12.42
N GLY A 15 -49.14 -49.32 13.40
CA GLY A 15 -49.45 -49.72 14.77
C GLY A 15 -49.21 -48.53 15.69
N ALA A 16 -50.30 -47.89 16.12
CA ALA A 16 -50.28 -46.80 17.09
C ALA A 16 -50.11 -47.35 18.52
N VAL A 17 -49.08 -46.88 19.22
CA VAL A 17 -49.07 -46.81 20.69
C VAL A 17 -48.90 -45.36 21.09
N ALA A 18 -49.84 -44.92 21.91
CA ALA A 18 -50.12 -43.55 22.28
C ALA A 18 -49.18 -43.00 23.36
N LEU A 19 -48.85 -41.69 23.28
CA LEU A 19 -49.30 -40.64 24.22
C LEU A 19 -48.37 -39.39 24.14
N GLY A 20 -48.86 -38.35 23.47
CA GLY A 20 -48.74 -36.95 23.90
C GLY A 20 -47.38 -36.26 23.98
N ALA A 21 -46.78 -35.93 22.84
CA ALA A 21 -46.06 -34.66 22.67
C ALA A 21 -46.49 -34.08 21.31
N THR A 22 -46.77 -32.77 21.28
CA THR A 22 -47.18 -32.01 20.09
C THR A 22 -46.34 -32.39 18.87
N GLN A 23 -46.99 -32.82 17.79
CA GLN A 23 -46.32 -32.90 16.50
C GLN A 23 -45.98 -31.48 16.04
N ALA A 24 -44.68 -31.18 15.99
CA ALA A 24 -44.14 -30.31 14.97
C ALA A 24 -43.29 -31.21 14.07
N PHE A 25 -43.92 -31.73 13.01
CA PHE A 25 -43.21 -32.27 11.86
C PHE A 25 -42.59 -31.08 11.12
N PHE A 26 -41.43 -30.65 11.60
CA PHE A 26 -40.52 -29.78 10.87
C PHE A 26 -39.11 -30.23 11.25
N SER A 27 -38.61 -31.28 10.60
CA SER A 27 -37.17 -31.34 10.36
C SER A 27 -36.96 -30.64 9.03
N ASP A 28 -37.11 -29.32 9.01
CA ASP A 28 -36.39 -28.59 7.99
C ASP A 28 -34.91 -28.71 8.35
N THR A 29 -34.11 -29.16 7.38
CA THR A 29 -32.68 -28.97 7.48
C THR A 29 -32.46 -27.58 6.94
N GLU A 30 -32.54 -26.59 7.82
CA GLU A 30 -32.10 -25.23 7.52
C GLU A 30 -30.58 -25.29 7.35
N THR A 31 -30.15 -25.64 6.15
CA THR A 31 -28.77 -25.42 5.75
C THR A 31 -28.67 -23.94 5.49
N SER A 32 -27.98 -23.20 6.35
CA SER A 32 -27.56 -21.87 5.96
C SER A 32 -26.46 -21.98 4.92
N THR A 33 -26.85 -22.19 3.67
CA THR A 33 -25.99 -22.04 2.50
C THR A 33 -26.00 -20.57 2.13
N GLY A 34 -24.83 -19.92 2.24
CA GLY A 34 -24.74 -18.46 2.08
C GLY A 34 -24.56 -17.70 3.39
N ASN A 35 -24.27 -18.38 4.50
CA ASN A 35 -23.58 -17.71 5.61
C ASN A 35 -22.20 -17.24 5.13
N VAL A 36 -22.13 -16.04 4.58
CA VAL A 36 -20.88 -15.30 4.51
C VAL A 36 -20.65 -14.75 5.91
N LEU A 37 -19.95 -15.53 6.74
CA LEU A 37 -19.23 -14.96 7.87
C LEU A 37 -18.05 -14.19 7.26
N SER A 38 -18.32 -12.98 6.81
CA SER A 38 -17.25 -12.07 6.41
C SER A 38 -16.51 -11.69 7.69
N ALA A 39 -15.34 -12.30 7.90
CA ALA A 39 -14.37 -11.70 8.81
C ALA A 39 -14.14 -10.28 8.27
N GLY A 40 -14.40 -9.27 9.12
CA GLY A 40 -14.43 -7.89 8.68
C GLY A 40 -13.17 -7.55 7.89
N ALA A 41 -13.33 -7.21 6.62
CA ALA A 41 -12.29 -6.49 5.91
C ALA A 41 -12.10 -5.17 6.68
N ILE A 42 -10.87 -4.89 7.07
CA ILE A 42 -10.55 -3.59 7.63
C ILE A 42 -10.53 -2.63 6.46
N ASP A 43 -11.42 -1.64 6.54
CA ASP A 43 -11.43 -0.50 5.63
C ASP A 43 -10.19 0.36 5.92
N LEU A 44 -9.14 0.14 5.11
CA LEU A 44 -7.90 0.91 5.12
C LEU A 44 -7.97 1.91 3.97
N LYS A 45 -7.92 3.20 4.31
CA LYS A 45 -7.82 4.27 3.34
C LYS A 45 -6.50 5.00 3.47
N ILE A 46 -5.96 5.40 2.32
CA ILE A 46 -4.68 6.07 2.21
C ILE A 46 -4.82 7.29 1.30
N ASP A 47 -4.18 8.39 1.69
CA ASP A 47 -3.84 9.49 0.79
C ASP A 47 -2.33 9.69 0.73
N SER A 48 -1.91 10.39 -0.32
CA SER A 48 -0.51 10.67 -0.62
C SER A 48 -0.40 12.11 -1.10
N THR A 49 0.60 12.82 -0.59
CA THR A 49 0.99 14.13 -1.11
C THR A 49 2.47 14.09 -1.47
N ALA A 50 2.78 14.23 -2.76
CA ALA A 50 4.13 14.21 -3.28
C ALA A 50 4.72 15.61 -3.41
N HIS A 51 6.01 15.70 -3.07
CA HIS A 51 6.84 16.88 -3.15
C HIS A 51 8.10 16.61 -4.00
N TYR A 52 8.56 17.61 -4.74
CA TYR A 52 9.73 17.54 -5.62
C TYR A 52 10.42 18.90 -5.68
N ASP A 53 11.61 19.04 -5.09
CA ASP A 53 12.48 20.23 -5.23
C ASP A 53 11.71 21.57 -5.04
N GLY A 54 10.91 21.65 -3.96
CA GLY A 54 10.08 22.80 -3.63
C GLY A 54 8.76 22.92 -4.40
N LEU A 55 8.40 21.90 -5.17
CA LEU A 55 7.09 21.73 -5.79
C LEU A 55 6.24 20.75 -4.99
N VAL A 56 4.94 20.99 -4.96
CA VAL A 56 3.92 20.08 -4.43
C VAL A 56 2.97 19.65 -5.55
N CYS A 57 2.67 18.36 -5.62
CA CYS A 57 1.69 17.83 -6.55
C CYS A 57 0.29 18.03 -5.97
N THR A 58 -0.47 18.99 -6.52
CA THR A 58 -1.75 19.44 -5.96
C THR A 58 -2.88 19.41 -6.99
N ASN A 59 -4.11 19.24 -6.51
CA ASN A 59 -5.29 19.28 -7.34
C ASN A 59 -5.61 20.73 -7.75
N VAL A 60 -5.44 21.04 -9.02
CA VAL A 60 -5.72 22.36 -9.61
C VAL A 60 -7.10 22.45 -10.28
N ALA A 61 -7.89 21.38 -10.22
CA ALA A 61 -9.24 21.39 -10.76
C ALA A 61 -10.17 22.31 -9.94
N GLY A 62 -11.00 23.09 -10.63
CA GLY A 62 -12.06 23.87 -9.99
C GLY A 62 -13.15 22.97 -9.39
N GLY A 63 -13.78 23.42 -8.30
CA GLY A 63 -14.77 22.62 -7.57
C GLY A 63 -15.88 22.01 -8.45
N GLY A 64 -16.01 20.68 -8.39
CA GLY A 64 -17.00 19.89 -9.13
C GLY A 64 -16.52 19.25 -10.43
N GLN A 65 -15.21 19.32 -10.72
CA GLN A 65 -14.56 18.61 -11.84
C GLN A 65 -13.77 17.40 -11.31
N ASP A 66 -13.47 16.45 -12.20
CA ASP A 66 -12.52 15.38 -11.89
C ASP A 66 -11.17 16.00 -11.49
N PRO A 67 -10.48 15.43 -10.48
CA PRO A 67 -9.25 16.01 -9.98
C PRO A 67 -8.18 16.02 -11.07
N VAL A 68 -7.47 17.15 -11.17
CA VAL A 68 -6.36 17.32 -12.10
C VAL A 68 -5.16 17.72 -11.26
N TYR A 69 -4.21 16.81 -11.12
CA TYR A 69 -3.01 17.04 -10.33
C TYR A 69 -1.90 17.64 -11.17
N GLN A 70 -1.31 18.74 -10.69
CA GLN A 70 -0.17 19.40 -11.30
C GLN A 70 0.85 19.81 -10.24
N TRP A 71 2.11 19.90 -10.66
CA TRP A 71 3.16 20.46 -9.83
C TRP A 71 2.98 21.97 -9.69
N GLU A 72 2.84 22.44 -8.46
CA GLU A 72 2.76 23.85 -8.10
C GLU A 72 3.86 24.19 -7.09
N LEU A 73 4.22 25.47 -6.95
CA LEU A 73 5.14 25.88 -5.88
C LEU A 73 4.51 25.63 -4.51
N GLU A 74 5.30 25.11 -3.58
CA GLU A 74 4.89 25.01 -2.18
C GLU A 74 4.63 26.39 -1.55
N THR A 75 3.85 26.40 -0.47
CA THR A 75 3.28 27.62 0.14
C THR A 75 4.32 28.66 0.60
N ASP A 76 5.59 28.30 0.74
CA ASP A 76 6.67 29.21 1.13
C ASP A 76 7.87 29.20 0.15
N GLN A 77 7.74 28.51 -0.97
CA GLN A 77 8.78 28.44 -2.00
C GLN A 77 8.59 29.56 -3.03
N VAL A 78 9.68 30.27 -3.32
CA VAL A 78 9.68 31.36 -4.31
C VAL A 78 10.20 30.89 -5.67
N GLN A 79 10.94 29.78 -5.69
CA GLN A 79 11.54 29.19 -6.89
C GLN A 79 11.78 27.69 -6.67
N THR A 80 11.92 26.96 -7.77
CA THR A 80 12.37 25.56 -7.83
C THR A 80 13.50 25.47 -8.86
N ASN A 81 14.40 24.48 -8.77
CA ASN A 81 15.34 24.19 -9.84
C ASN A 81 14.66 23.42 -10.99
N ARG A 82 13.55 22.74 -10.70
CA ARG A 82 12.71 22.02 -11.66
C ARG A 82 11.60 22.87 -12.28
N THR A 83 11.98 24.04 -12.80
CA THR A 83 11.05 24.92 -13.53
C THR A 83 10.39 24.28 -14.75
N ASP A 84 10.97 23.20 -15.28
CA ASP A 84 10.44 22.37 -16.35
C ASP A 84 9.21 21.54 -15.94
N LEU A 85 9.09 21.22 -14.64
CA LEU A 85 7.98 20.46 -14.05
C LEU A 85 6.82 21.36 -13.61
N LEU A 86 7.06 22.66 -13.38
CA LEU A 86 6.02 23.58 -12.92
C LEU A 86 4.81 23.60 -13.88
N HIS A 87 3.61 23.44 -13.33
CA HIS A 87 2.32 23.29 -14.02
C HIS A 87 2.22 22.07 -14.94
N LYS A 88 3.13 21.09 -14.82
CA LYS A 88 3.02 19.81 -15.51
C LYS A 88 2.15 18.84 -14.72
N PRO A 89 1.46 17.92 -15.40
CA PRO A 89 0.73 16.85 -14.73
C PRO A 89 1.63 16.05 -13.79
N CYS A 90 1.06 15.64 -12.67
CA CYS A 90 1.67 14.71 -11.72
C CYS A 90 0.60 13.69 -11.27
N ASP A 91 1.02 12.49 -10.88
CA ASP A 91 0.13 11.36 -10.54
C ASP A 91 0.53 10.66 -9.22
N SER A 92 1.32 11.35 -8.39
CA SER A 92 1.78 10.85 -7.08
C SER A 92 1.07 11.45 -5.87
N SER A 93 0.05 12.26 -6.11
CA SER A 93 -0.85 12.74 -5.07
C SER A 93 -2.29 12.33 -5.35
N TRP A 94 -3.01 11.98 -4.29
CA TRP A 94 -4.45 11.67 -4.36
C TRP A 94 -5.11 11.89 -3.01
N GLU A 95 -6.42 12.16 -3.04
CA GLU A 95 -7.25 12.24 -1.85
C GLU A 95 -7.56 10.84 -1.28
N LEU A 96 -8.01 10.82 -0.03
CA LEU A 96 -8.27 9.61 0.76
C LEU A 96 -9.14 8.59 0.01
N LYS A 97 -8.57 7.40 -0.24
CA LYS A 97 -9.26 6.30 -0.92
C LYS A 97 -8.67 4.93 -0.58
N ASP A 98 -9.35 3.88 -1.01
CA ASP A 98 -8.76 2.54 -1.07
C ASP A 98 -7.66 2.51 -2.14
N LEU A 99 -6.54 1.85 -1.83
CA LEU A 99 -5.48 1.66 -2.82
C LEU A 99 -5.94 0.72 -3.93
N THR A 100 -5.66 1.11 -5.16
CA THR A 100 -5.95 0.35 -6.37
C THR A 100 -4.67 0.11 -7.16
N LEU A 101 -4.68 -0.93 -7.98
CA LEU A 101 -3.56 -1.19 -8.89
C LEU A 101 -3.37 0.02 -9.82
N GLY A 102 -2.17 0.62 -9.77
CA GLY A 102 -1.81 1.81 -10.54
C GLY A 102 -1.68 3.09 -9.72
N ASP A 103 -2.03 3.07 -8.44
CA ASP A 103 -1.70 4.17 -7.52
C ASP A 103 -0.19 4.20 -7.25
N LYS A 104 0.43 5.39 -7.35
CA LYS A 104 1.89 5.55 -7.33
C LYS A 104 2.36 6.57 -6.30
N PHE A 105 2.92 6.14 -5.19
CA PHE A 105 3.52 7.06 -4.21
C PHE A 105 4.66 7.91 -4.80
N PHE A 106 5.34 7.38 -5.82
CA PHE A 106 6.39 8.08 -6.55
C PHE A 106 6.25 7.83 -8.05
N ASN A 107 6.39 8.89 -8.84
CA ASN A 107 6.54 8.83 -10.28
C ASN A 107 7.48 9.95 -10.72
N LEU A 108 8.78 9.65 -10.66
CA LEU A 108 9.84 10.61 -10.91
C LEU A 108 10.34 10.46 -12.34
N ILE A 109 10.42 11.56 -13.07
CA ILE A 109 10.90 11.59 -14.45
C ILE A 109 12.08 12.54 -14.61
N ASP A 110 12.99 12.20 -15.51
CA ASP A 110 14.13 13.05 -15.89
C ASP A 110 14.92 13.56 -14.66
N LEU A 111 15.26 12.61 -13.77
CA LEU A 111 16.01 12.83 -12.54
C LEU A 111 17.37 13.49 -12.85
N LYS A 112 17.73 14.52 -12.08
CA LYS A 112 19.00 15.23 -12.18
C LYS A 112 19.78 15.09 -10.89
N PRO A 113 21.12 15.00 -10.94
CA PRO A 113 21.93 14.89 -9.73
C PRO A 113 21.58 15.97 -8.70
N GLY A 114 21.20 15.55 -7.49
CA GLY A 114 20.78 16.42 -6.39
C GLY A 114 19.27 16.68 -6.32
N ASP A 115 18.50 16.20 -7.31
CA ASP A 115 17.04 16.19 -7.21
C ASP A 115 16.62 15.39 -5.98
N ASN A 116 15.65 15.94 -5.27
CA ASN A 116 15.11 15.38 -4.05
C ASN A 116 13.66 15.77 -3.90
N GLY A 117 12.99 15.08 -3.00
CA GLY A 117 11.60 15.36 -2.70
C GLY A 117 11.12 14.49 -1.56
N GLU A 118 9.86 14.71 -1.23
CA GLU A 118 9.22 14.08 -0.09
C GLU A 118 7.88 13.49 -0.49
N ASN A 119 7.37 12.56 0.32
CA ASN A 119 6.01 12.08 0.19
C ASN A 119 5.41 11.92 1.58
N THR A 120 4.25 12.54 1.78
CA THR A 120 3.46 12.39 2.99
C THR A 120 2.35 11.39 2.71
N ILE A 121 2.42 10.23 3.35
CA ILE A 121 1.39 9.20 3.26
C ILE A 121 0.58 9.23 4.54
N SER A 122 -0.73 9.39 4.44
CA SER A 122 -1.58 9.28 5.62
C SER A 122 -2.42 8.01 5.59
N ILE A 123 -2.57 7.40 6.76
CA ILE A 123 -3.10 6.05 6.95
C ILE A 123 -4.30 6.13 7.88
N HIS A 124 -5.45 5.61 7.40
CA HIS A 124 -6.71 5.68 8.12
C HIS A 124 -7.36 4.31 8.21
N VAL A 125 -7.85 3.94 9.39
CA VAL A 125 -8.73 2.79 9.58
C VAL A 125 -10.06 3.23 10.17
N ASP A 126 -11.14 2.93 9.47
CA ASP A 126 -12.48 3.43 9.85
C ASP A 126 -13.26 2.43 10.72
N SER A 127 -12.86 1.16 10.71
CA SER A 127 -13.70 0.07 11.24
C SER A 127 -13.33 -0.35 12.66
N ASN A 128 -12.11 -0.80 12.90
CA ASN A 128 -11.59 -1.25 14.19
C ASN A 128 -10.08 -1.03 14.24
N ASP A 129 -9.56 -0.94 15.48
CA ASP A 129 -8.12 -0.98 15.73
C ASP A 129 -7.45 -2.13 14.97
N ALA A 130 -6.29 -1.85 14.39
CA ALA A 130 -5.63 -2.73 13.45
C ALA A 130 -4.12 -2.81 13.69
N TYR A 131 -3.55 -3.93 13.26
CA TYR A 131 -2.12 -4.08 13.00
C TYR A 131 -1.89 -3.98 11.51
N MET A 132 -0.73 -3.45 11.12
CA MET A 132 -0.42 -3.18 9.74
C MET A 132 1.07 -3.34 9.46
N CYS A 133 1.35 -3.92 8.30
CA CYS A 133 2.69 -4.12 7.76
C CYS A 133 2.72 -3.57 6.33
N ALA A 134 3.85 -3.01 5.92
CA ALA A 134 4.12 -2.69 4.53
C ALA A 134 5.13 -3.67 3.96
N LYS A 135 4.94 -4.08 2.72
CA LYS A 135 5.90 -4.83 1.93
C LYS A 135 6.29 -3.99 0.74
N ILE A 136 7.58 -3.92 0.46
CA ILE A 136 8.10 -3.33 -0.77
C ILE A 136 8.92 -4.39 -1.50
N ASP A 137 8.48 -4.78 -2.69
CA ASP A 137 9.07 -5.86 -3.47
C ASP A 137 8.88 -5.68 -4.98
N ASN A 138 9.17 -6.74 -5.75
CA ASN A 138 9.12 -6.73 -7.22
C ASN A 138 9.92 -5.58 -7.85
N MET A 139 11.08 -5.26 -7.26
CA MET A 139 11.92 -4.21 -7.81
C MET A 139 12.42 -4.63 -9.20
N VAL A 140 12.16 -3.78 -10.18
CA VAL A 140 12.72 -3.88 -11.53
C VAL A 140 13.65 -2.70 -11.71
N ASN A 141 14.94 -3.00 -11.76
CA ASN A 141 15.99 -2.04 -12.08
C ASN A 141 16.45 -2.34 -13.51
N TYR A 142 16.09 -1.49 -14.46
CA TYR A 142 16.17 -1.80 -15.88
C TYR A 142 17.08 -0.81 -16.58
N GLU A 143 18.10 -1.34 -17.25
CA GLU A 143 18.94 -0.57 -18.17
C GLU A 143 18.23 -0.48 -19.52
N ASN A 144 17.88 0.74 -19.92
CA ASN A 144 17.08 1.03 -21.09
C ASN A 144 17.96 1.08 -22.35
N ASP A 145 18.37 2.28 -22.76
CA ASP A 145 19.11 2.52 -23.99
C ASP A 145 20.44 3.18 -23.64
N VAL A 146 21.54 2.43 -23.75
CA VAL A 146 22.88 2.96 -23.45
C VAL A 146 23.30 4.05 -24.44
N THR A 147 23.26 5.31 -24.01
CA THR A 147 23.59 6.48 -24.85
C THR A 147 24.82 7.23 -24.34
N GLU A 148 25.42 8.16 -25.09
CA GLU A 148 26.51 8.97 -24.51
C GLU A 148 25.95 9.95 -23.47
N PRO A 149 26.59 10.09 -22.29
CA PRO A 149 27.93 9.62 -21.91
C PRO A 149 28.00 8.24 -21.23
N GLU A 150 26.87 7.59 -20.97
CA GLU A 150 26.76 6.27 -20.34
C GLU A 150 27.55 5.20 -21.10
N SER A 151 27.41 5.13 -22.43
CA SER A 151 28.12 4.20 -23.32
C SER A 151 29.66 4.28 -23.29
N ILE A 152 30.23 5.28 -22.61
CA ILE A 152 31.68 5.40 -22.38
C ILE A 152 32.11 4.59 -21.15
N VAL A 153 31.21 4.40 -20.20
CA VAL A 153 31.45 3.80 -18.88
C VAL A 153 30.65 2.52 -18.64
N ASP A 154 29.58 2.29 -19.41
CA ASP A 154 28.82 1.04 -19.43
C ASP A 154 28.63 0.49 -20.86
N ASP A 155 28.60 -0.84 -20.97
CA ASP A 155 28.30 -1.60 -22.19
C ASP A 155 27.22 -2.67 -21.99
N THR A 156 26.53 -2.67 -20.85
CA THR A 156 25.47 -3.62 -20.51
C THR A 156 24.08 -3.07 -20.84
N SER A 157 23.09 -3.94 -21.03
CA SER A 157 21.70 -3.48 -21.17
C SER A 157 20.70 -4.57 -20.83
N GLY A 158 19.52 -4.17 -20.36
CA GLY A 158 18.40 -5.04 -20.08
C GLY A 158 17.99 -5.09 -18.60
N ALA A 159 17.10 -6.05 -18.32
CA ALA A 159 16.52 -6.19 -16.99
C ALA A 159 17.56 -6.63 -15.96
N ALA A 160 17.53 -5.98 -14.80
CA ALA A 160 18.43 -6.18 -13.66
C ALA A 160 19.89 -5.74 -13.89
N GLU A 161 20.18 -5.05 -14.98
CA GLU A 161 21.51 -4.49 -15.26
C GLU A 161 21.61 -2.98 -14.93
N GLY A 162 20.50 -2.28 -14.64
CA GLY A 162 20.56 -0.84 -14.33
C GLY A 162 21.32 -0.53 -13.03
N GLU A 163 21.78 0.71 -12.88
CA GLU A 163 22.52 1.21 -11.72
C GLU A 163 21.74 2.23 -10.88
N LEU A 164 20.59 2.69 -11.36
CA LEU A 164 19.82 3.73 -10.68
C LEU A 164 19.47 3.37 -9.23
N SER A 165 19.20 2.09 -8.95
CA SER A 165 18.86 1.62 -7.61
C SER A 165 19.97 1.87 -6.56
N GLN A 166 21.23 1.95 -6.97
CA GLN A 166 22.36 2.22 -6.08
C GLN A 166 22.57 3.72 -5.81
N GLU A 167 22.01 4.59 -6.66
CA GLU A 167 22.25 6.04 -6.64
C GLU A 167 21.04 6.86 -6.18
N ILE A 168 19.84 6.29 -6.17
CA ILE A 168 18.69 6.87 -5.50
C ILE A 168 18.56 6.31 -4.08
N ARG A 169 18.45 7.21 -3.10
CA ARG A 169 18.41 6.89 -1.67
C ARG A 169 17.10 7.33 -1.06
N PHE A 170 16.63 6.56 -0.09
CA PHE A 170 15.40 6.82 0.63
C PHE A 170 15.65 6.90 2.14
N PHE A 171 14.84 7.72 2.80
CA PHE A 171 14.67 7.80 4.24
C PHE A 171 13.18 7.86 4.57
N ALA A 172 12.76 7.20 5.65
CA ALA A 172 11.37 7.22 6.10
C ALA A 172 11.27 7.30 7.62
N TRP A 173 10.29 8.02 8.11
CA TRP A 173 10.03 8.19 9.54
C TRP A 173 8.52 8.17 9.85
N ASP A 174 8.23 7.86 11.10
CA ASP A 174 6.91 7.99 11.72
C ASP A 174 6.66 9.48 11.95
N ASP A 175 5.83 10.05 11.08
CA ASP A 175 5.63 11.49 10.93
C ASP A 175 4.40 11.96 11.70
N ASN A 176 4.41 13.22 12.11
CA ASN A 176 3.28 13.82 12.82
C ASN A 176 2.25 14.50 11.88
N GLY A 177 2.47 14.43 10.57
CA GLY A 177 1.62 14.99 9.52
C GLY A 177 2.08 16.34 8.99
N ASP A 178 3.22 16.84 9.43
CA ASP A 178 3.84 18.06 8.89
C ASP A 178 4.92 17.78 7.85
N ASN A 179 5.27 16.51 7.63
CA ASN A 179 6.29 16.08 6.68
C ASN A 179 7.66 16.70 6.95
N ILE A 180 7.97 16.97 8.22
CA ILE A 180 9.25 17.50 8.67
C ILE A 180 9.83 16.50 9.66
N TRP A 181 11.01 15.96 9.33
CA TRP A 181 11.68 15.07 10.26
C TRP A 181 12.09 15.80 11.54
N ASP A 182 11.45 15.43 12.65
CA ASP A 182 11.49 16.16 13.91
C ASP A 182 12.09 15.35 15.07
N LYS A 183 12.44 16.06 16.14
CA LYS A 183 13.03 15.41 17.32
C LYS A 183 11.99 14.55 18.04
N GLY A 184 12.20 13.24 18.01
CA GLY A 184 11.39 12.25 18.71
C GLY A 184 10.65 11.31 17.76
N GLU A 185 10.59 11.66 16.49
CA GLU A 185 10.07 10.81 15.43
C GLU A 185 10.97 9.59 15.20
N GLN A 186 10.33 8.46 14.90
CA GLN A 186 11.00 7.18 14.79
C GLN A 186 11.39 6.91 13.34
N VAL A 187 12.63 6.51 13.11
CA VAL A 187 13.06 6.04 11.78
C VAL A 187 12.38 4.70 11.49
N LEU A 188 11.78 4.57 10.31
CA LEU A 188 11.04 3.37 9.91
C LEU A 188 11.91 2.34 9.19
N PHE A 189 12.91 2.80 8.42
CA PHE A 189 13.83 1.90 7.75
C PHE A 189 14.76 1.22 8.75
N SER A 190 15.11 -0.04 8.44
CA SER A 190 16.03 -0.82 9.27
C SER A 190 17.46 -0.22 9.26
N ASN A 191 17.78 0.49 8.19
CA ASN A 191 18.98 1.31 8.05
C ASN A 191 18.61 2.80 8.15
N ILE A 192 19.56 3.62 8.61
CA ILE A 192 19.32 5.07 8.84
C ILE A 192 18.93 5.76 7.53
N GLU A 193 19.49 5.33 6.42
CA GLU A 193 19.10 5.61 5.05
C GLU A 193 19.54 4.40 4.23
N GLY A 194 18.92 4.18 3.07
CA GLY A 194 19.39 3.14 2.18
C GLY A 194 19.29 3.52 0.71
N PRO A 195 20.25 3.05 -0.11
CA PRO A 195 20.01 2.94 -1.55
C PRO A 195 18.78 2.06 -1.80
N ALA A 196 18.09 2.31 -2.91
CA ALA A 196 16.84 1.63 -3.21
C ALA A 196 16.95 0.09 -3.23
N ASP A 197 18.07 -0.45 -3.71
CA ASP A 197 18.33 -1.89 -3.72
C ASP A 197 18.28 -2.55 -2.32
N ASP A 198 18.54 -1.78 -1.27
CA ASP A 198 18.54 -2.24 0.12
C ASP A 198 17.18 -2.03 0.82
N VAL A 199 16.50 -0.89 0.56
CA VAL A 199 15.29 -0.52 1.32
C VAL A 199 13.97 -0.73 0.59
N ILE A 200 13.97 -0.96 -0.73
CA ILE A 200 12.74 -1.16 -1.52
C ILE A 200 12.69 -2.48 -2.32
N ASN A 201 13.54 -3.47 -2.00
CA ASN A 201 13.48 -4.77 -2.68
C ASN A 201 13.41 -5.97 -1.72
N GLY A 202 12.22 -6.54 -1.57
CA GLY A 202 12.00 -7.77 -0.80
C GLY A 202 11.99 -7.53 0.70
N VAL A 203 11.59 -6.33 1.13
CA VAL A 203 11.60 -5.91 2.54
C VAL A 203 10.18 -5.81 3.07
N VAL A 204 10.00 -6.20 4.34
CA VAL A 204 8.76 -6.02 5.09
C VAL A 204 9.03 -5.10 6.27
N TYR A 205 8.24 -4.02 6.36
CA TYR A 205 8.28 -3.04 7.44
C TYR A 205 7.09 -3.24 8.38
N PRO A 206 7.33 -3.68 9.63
CA PRO A 206 6.30 -3.66 10.67
C PRO A 206 6.01 -2.21 11.05
N MET A 207 4.79 -1.75 10.79
CA MET A 207 4.39 -0.37 11.13
C MET A 207 3.61 -0.37 12.44
N PHE A 208 2.48 -1.09 12.46
CA PHE A 208 1.61 -1.21 13.62
C PHE A 208 1.54 -2.66 14.08
N THR A 209 1.94 -2.92 15.32
CA THR A 209 2.10 -4.24 15.94
C THR A 209 1.48 -4.24 17.34
N PRO A 210 1.43 -5.35 18.09
CA PRO A 210 0.84 -5.35 19.44
C PRO A 210 1.41 -4.31 20.42
N GLY A 211 2.62 -3.78 20.18
CA GLY A 211 3.20 -2.68 20.96
C GLY A 211 2.79 -1.27 20.49
N ASN A 212 2.37 -1.11 19.23
CA ASN A 212 1.95 0.15 18.63
C ASN A 212 0.76 -0.10 17.69
N VAL A 213 -0.46 0.21 18.13
CA VAL A 213 -1.69 -0.21 17.44
C VAL A 213 -2.29 0.98 16.70
N LEU A 214 -2.57 0.81 15.41
CA LEU A 214 -3.31 1.78 14.61
C LEU A 214 -4.76 1.86 15.13
N LYS A 215 -5.20 3.05 15.52
CA LYS A 215 -6.50 3.27 16.16
C LYS A 215 -7.57 3.65 15.16
N ALA A 216 -8.74 3.04 15.27
CA ALA A 216 -9.86 3.44 14.43
C ALA A 216 -10.59 4.67 14.96
N GLY A 217 -11.11 5.47 14.03
CA GLY A 217 -11.98 6.60 14.33
C GLY A 217 -11.41 7.96 13.91
N GLU A 218 -12.31 8.95 13.89
CA GLU A 218 -12.01 10.31 13.44
C GLU A 218 -10.90 10.95 14.29
N GLY A 219 -9.83 11.40 13.62
CA GLY A 219 -8.66 12.03 14.24
C GLY A 219 -7.52 11.08 14.62
N ASN A 220 -7.63 9.78 14.35
CA ASN A 220 -6.55 8.80 14.56
C ASN A 220 -5.81 8.52 13.24
N THR A 221 -5.36 9.58 12.59
CA THR A 221 -4.57 9.48 11.36
C THR A 221 -3.11 9.33 11.71
N GLU A 222 -2.46 8.35 11.10
CA GLU A 222 -1.02 8.16 11.23
C GLU A 222 -0.34 8.57 9.92
N TYR A 223 0.88 9.11 10.02
CA TYR A 223 1.59 9.63 8.87
C TYR A 223 2.93 8.95 8.70
N VAL A 224 3.28 8.68 7.45
CA VAL A 224 4.63 8.29 7.06
C VAL A 224 5.21 9.42 6.23
N GLY A 225 6.29 10.00 6.75
CA GLY A 225 7.15 10.89 6.00
C GLY A 225 8.17 10.06 5.24
N LEU A 226 8.32 10.33 3.95
CA LEU A 226 9.33 9.75 3.09
C LEU A 226 10.14 10.85 2.45
N TYR A 227 11.46 10.69 2.41
CA TYR A 227 12.39 11.56 1.72
C TYR A 227 13.19 10.73 0.72
N TRP A 228 13.33 11.21 -0.51
CA TRP A 228 14.16 10.61 -1.53
C TRP A 228 15.20 11.59 -2.05
N CYS A 229 16.38 11.08 -2.40
CA CYS A 229 17.50 11.85 -2.92
C CYS A 229 18.15 11.10 -4.07
N TYR A 230 18.28 11.75 -5.22
CA TYR A 230 19.12 11.25 -6.29
C TYR A 230 20.55 11.74 -6.09
N GLY A 231 21.37 10.89 -5.46
CA GLY A 231 22.73 11.19 -5.05
C GLY A 231 23.01 10.83 -3.60
N SER A 232 23.89 11.60 -2.95
CA SER A 232 24.27 11.31 -1.57
C SER A 232 23.28 11.94 -0.60
N LEU A 233 22.67 11.10 0.23
CA LEU A 233 21.77 11.49 1.31
C LEU A 233 22.53 11.47 2.64
N VAL A 234 22.53 12.61 3.32
CA VAL A 234 23.03 12.71 4.70
C VAL A 234 21.85 12.90 5.64
N VAL A 235 21.66 11.94 6.54
CA VAL A 235 20.66 11.97 7.62
C VAL A 235 21.36 12.30 8.94
N ASN A 236 21.25 13.54 9.41
CA ASN A 236 21.85 13.96 10.68
C ASN A 236 20.83 13.93 11.82
N GLN A 237 20.85 12.86 12.61
CA GLN A 237 19.91 12.65 13.74
C GLN A 237 20.11 13.62 14.91
N GLY A 238 21.28 14.26 15.01
CA GLY A 238 21.52 15.23 16.07
C GLY A 238 20.78 16.54 15.83
N ASP A 239 20.67 16.93 14.55
CA ASP A 239 20.13 18.21 14.11
C ASP A 239 18.82 18.08 13.34
N ASN A 240 18.30 16.85 13.16
CA ASN A 240 17.09 16.57 12.38
C ASN A 240 17.18 17.14 10.96
N LEU A 241 18.34 17.00 10.33
CA LEU A 241 18.65 17.60 9.03
C LEU A 241 18.85 16.53 7.96
N LEU A 242 18.10 16.66 6.88
CA LEU A 242 18.24 15.89 5.65
C LEU A 242 18.97 16.75 4.61
N VAL A 243 20.02 16.21 4.00
CA VAL A 243 20.77 16.90 2.94
C VAL A 243 20.97 15.96 1.76
N CYS A 244 20.47 16.37 0.60
CA CYS A 244 20.76 15.77 -0.69
C CYS A 244 21.75 16.66 -1.46
N ASP A 245 22.87 16.10 -1.96
CA ASP A 245 23.90 16.90 -2.65
C ASP A 245 24.29 16.41 -4.05
N GLY A 246 23.70 15.32 -4.53
CA GLY A 246 23.92 14.81 -5.89
C GLY A 246 25.30 14.23 -6.19
N LYS A 247 26.26 14.28 -5.24
CA LYS A 247 27.69 14.03 -5.56
C LYS A 247 28.04 12.60 -5.93
N SER A 248 27.24 11.62 -5.51
CA SER A 248 27.47 10.21 -5.82
C SER A 248 26.88 9.78 -7.16
N VAL A 249 26.16 10.66 -7.87
CA VAL A 249 25.53 10.29 -9.14
C VAL A 249 26.60 10.16 -10.22
N THR A 250 26.60 9.03 -10.92
CA THR A 250 27.52 8.75 -12.01
C THR A 250 26.84 8.93 -13.37
N ASN A 251 27.58 8.65 -14.45
CA ASN A 251 26.99 8.60 -15.79
C ASN A 251 26.39 7.23 -16.12
N LEU A 252 26.47 6.25 -15.20
CA LEU A 252 25.94 4.91 -15.41
C LEU A 252 24.41 4.91 -15.41
N THR A 253 23.82 5.76 -14.57
CA THR A 253 22.38 5.80 -14.30
C THR A 253 21.55 6.56 -15.33
N GLN A 254 22.13 6.86 -16.49
CA GLN A 254 21.43 7.63 -17.50
C GLN A 254 20.52 6.72 -18.30
N THR A 255 19.30 7.18 -18.56
CA THR A 255 18.25 6.39 -19.23
C THR A 255 17.68 5.23 -18.43
N ASP A 256 18.35 4.73 -17.38
CA ASP A 256 17.83 3.72 -16.47
C ASP A 256 16.42 4.00 -15.98
N SER A 257 15.73 2.93 -15.61
CA SER A 257 14.45 3.02 -14.92
C SER A 257 14.39 2.08 -13.73
N LEU A 258 13.71 2.54 -12.68
CA LEU A 258 13.51 1.80 -11.45
C LEU A 258 12.02 1.80 -11.09
N SER A 259 11.48 0.63 -10.77
CA SER A 259 10.13 0.48 -10.23
C SER A 259 10.11 -0.55 -9.11
N ALA A 260 9.23 -0.38 -8.12
CA ALA A 260 8.95 -1.37 -7.09
C ALA A 260 7.47 -1.30 -6.71
N ASP A 261 6.93 -2.41 -6.20
CA ASP A 261 5.56 -2.51 -5.73
C ASP A 261 5.50 -2.28 -4.22
N ILE A 262 4.53 -1.47 -3.77
CA ILE A 262 4.23 -1.29 -2.34
C ILE A 262 2.88 -1.96 -2.04
N SER A 263 2.86 -2.84 -1.05
CA SER A 263 1.66 -3.55 -0.60
C SER A 263 1.48 -3.40 0.90
N PHE A 264 0.24 -3.25 1.35
CA PHE A 264 -0.08 -3.21 2.78
C PHE A 264 -0.87 -4.45 3.20
N TYR A 265 -0.53 -4.98 4.36
CA TYR A 265 -1.28 -6.04 5.02
C TYR A 265 -1.85 -5.49 6.32
N VAL A 266 -3.16 -5.62 6.50
CA VAL A 266 -3.87 -5.11 7.67
C VAL A 266 -4.71 -6.21 8.29
N GLU A 267 -4.60 -6.36 9.60
CA GLU A 267 -5.38 -7.33 10.38
C GLU A 267 -5.94 -6.67 11.63
N GLN A 268 -7.12 -7.13 12.07
CA GLN A 268 -7.78 -6.57 13.25
C GLN A 268 -6.94 -6.81 14.50
N ALA A 269 -6.78 -5.80 15.33
CA ALA A 269 -6.02 -5.93 16.57
C ALA A 269 -6.76 -6.78 17.61
N ARG A 270 -8.10 -6.72 17.62
CA ARG A 270 -8.93 -7.46 18.57
C ARG A 270 -8.71 -8.97 18.46
N ASN A 271 -8.32 -9.58 19.58
CA ASN A 271 -8.03 -11.01 19.73
C ASN A 271 -6.77 -11.49 19.00
N ASN A 272 -5.92 -10.59 18.52
CA ASN A 272 -4.70 -10.89 17.78
C ASN A 272 -3.43 -10.42 18.51
N ASP A 273 -3.39 -10.53 19.84
CA ASP A 273 -2.31 -10.00 20.69
C ASP A 273 -0.90 -10.55 20.37
N ASN A 274 -0.81 -11.65 19.61
CA ASN A 274 0.46 -12.26 19.17
C ASN A 274 0.75 -12.00 17.68
N PHE A 275 0.13 -10.98 17.08
CA PHE A 275 0.33 -10.63 15.68
C PHE A 275 1.82 -10.39 15.36
N VAL A 276 2.25 -10.93 14.23
CA VAL A 276 3.57 -10.73 13.64
C VAL A 276 3.37 -10.54 12.14
N CYS A 277 4.10 -9.59 11.55
CA CYS A 277 4.05 -9.38 10.12
C CYS A 277 4.39 -10.66 9.33
N PRO A 278 3.68 -10.94 8.22
CA PRO A 278 4.03 -12.04 7.34
C PRO A 278 5.47 -11.91 6.84
N SER A 279 6.12 -13.05 6.62
CA SER A 279 7.40 -13.06 5.92
C SER A 279 7.18 -12.68 4.45
N ILE A 280 8.24 -12.25 3.76
CA ILE A 280 8.17 -11.91 2.33
C ILE A 280 7.60 -13.07 1.48
N ASN A 281 7.92 -14.32 1.85
CA ASN A 281 7.50 -15.52 1.13
C ASN A 281 6.08 -15.99 1.50
N ASP A 282 5.55 -15.51 2.63
CA ASP A 282 4.22 -15.85 3.14
C ASP A 282 3.25 -14.67 2.99
N TRP A 283 3.62 -13.64 2.21
CA TRP A 283 2.77 -12.49 1.99
C TRP A 283 1.46 -12.93 1.30
N PRO A 284 0.29 -12.60 1.87
CA PRO A 284 -0.97 -13.04 1.29
C PRO A 284 -1.12 -12.45 -0.12
N SER A 285 -1.45 -13.30 -1.08
CA SER A 285 -1.84 -12.85 -2.42
C SER A 285 -3.07 -11.96 -2.31
N GLU A 286 -3.16 -10.92 -3.13
CA GLU A 286 -4.33 -10.04 -3.19
C GLU A 286 -5.62 -10.84 -3.11
N SER A 287 -6.41 -10.62 -2.05
CA SER A 287 -7.76 -11.16 -2.00
C SER A 287 -8.55 -10.42 -3.07
N PRO A 288 -9.26 -11.10 -3.98
CA PRO A 288 -10.10 -10.42 -4.94
C PRO A 288 -11.07 -9.52 -4.16
N ALA A 289 -11.10 -8.23 -4.51
CA ALA A 289 -12.10 -7.31 -4.00
C ALA A 289 -13.48 -7.97 -4.13
N PRO A 290 -14.37 -7.86 -3.12
CA PRO A 290 -15.71 -8.39 -3.24
C PRO A 290 -16.32 -7.79 -4.51
N SER A 291 -16.62 -8.66 -5.48
CA SER A 291 -17.25 -8.25 -6.73
C SER A 291 -18.46 -7.42 -6.38
N ALA A 292 -18.51 -6.17 -6.85
CA ALA A 292 -19.67 -5.30 -6.70
C ALA A 292 -20.90 -6.10 -7.14
N GLU A 293 -21.69 -6.55 -6.17
CA GLU A 293 -22.93 -7.25 -6.44
C GLU A 293 -23.80 -6.25 -7.18
N SER A 294 -24.04 -6.52 -8.46
CA SER A 294 -24.86 -5.69 -9.30
C SER A 294 -26.22 -5.54 -8.62
N ALA A 295 -26.49 -4.36 -8.06
CA ALA A 295 -27.81 -3.95 -7.64
C ALA A 295 -28.66 -3.83 -8.92
N SER A 296 -29.18 -4.95 -9.40
CA SER A 296 -30.22 -4.99 -10.41
C SER A 296 -31.54 -4.64 -9.72
N THR A 297 -31.98 -3.40 -9.90
CA THR A 297 -33.41 -3.05 -9.89
C THR A 297 -34.12 -3.64 -11.09
#